data_AF-A0A9Q3HKR6-F1
#
_entry.id   AF-A0A9Q3HKR6-F1
#
_cell.length_a   1.000
_cell.length_b   1.000
_cell.length_c   1.000
_cell.angle_alpha   90.00
_cell.angle_beta   90.00
_cell.angle_gamma   90.00
#
_symmetry.space_group_name_H-M   'P 1'
#
loop_
_entity.id
_entity.type
_entity.pdbx_description
1 polymer ?
#
loop_
_entity_poly.entity_id
_entity_poly.type
_entity_poly.pdbx_seq_one_letter_code
_entity_poly.pdbx_strand_id
1 'polypeptide(L)'
;MTYSEKKALKQLPEASRSPTLSGIREYDHMELIDYIDGLFTDVPSIPDYWITARLNTAFKGPASIWYTEMKEIHGRRNWPWWRSQIIQDYRNDTWIWKKTLSFGNDRYTVDKDPYDWCLRESKRLISIDPHITTEMRNHKLLTKLPGDLDHAVK
;
A
#
# COMPACT_ATOMS: atom_id res chain seq x y z
N MET A 1 30.39 -0.01 -11.74
CA MET A 1 29.69 -0.70 -10.63
C MET A 1 30.71 -1.04 -9.55
N THR A 2 30.64 -0.33 -8.43
CA THR A 2 31.54 -0.44 -7.27
C THR A 2 31.34 -1.77 -6.52
N TYR A 3 32.30 -2.12 -5.66
CA TYR A 3 32.20 -3.31 -4.80
C TYR A 3 30.96 -3.26 -3.87
N SER A 4 30.63 -2.07 -3.37
CA SER A 4 29.45 -1.83 -2.54
C SER A 4 28.14 -2.11 -3.31
N GLU A 5 28.04 -1.63 -4.55
CA GLU A 5 26.85 -1.85 -5.40
C GLU A 5 26.63 -3.34 -5.73
N LYS A 6 27.72 -4.10 -5.98
CA LYS A 6 27.63 -5.56 -6.19
C LYS A 6 27.13 -6.31 -4.96
N LYS A 7 27.46 -5.83 -3.75
CA LYS A 7 27.02 -6.42 -2.48
C LYS A 7 25.56 -6.06 -2.17
N ALA A 8 25.15 -4.83 -2.47
CA ALA A 8 23.75 -4.40 -2.37
C ALA A 8 22.84 -5.22 -3.31
N LEU A 9 23.32 -5.49 -4.53
CA LEU A 9 22.57 -6.28 -5.50
C LEU A 9 22.22 -7.69 -4.99
N LYS A 10 23.16 -8.35 -4.33
CA LYS A 10 22.97 -9.72 -3.80
C LYS A 10 22.00 -9.78 -2.62
N GLN A 11 21.79 -8.67 -1.93
CA GLN A 11 20.86 -8.58 -0.80
C GLN A 11 19.42 -8.28 -1.23
N LEU A 12 19.24 -7.86 -2.48
CA LEU A 12 17.92 -7.57 -2.99
C LEU A 12 17.13 -8.86 -3.26
N PRO A 13 15.85 -8.91 -2.85
CA PRO A 13 14.96 -10.00 -3.23
C PRO A 13 14.84 -10.10 -4.75
N GLU A 14 14.55 -11.29 -5.27
CA GLU A 14 14.30 -11.49 -6.70
C GLU A 14 13.16 -10.59 -7.19
N ALA A 15 13.28 -10.05 -8.40
CA ALA A 15 12.27 -9.16 -8.97
C ALA A 15 10.89 -9.84 -9.09
N SER A 16 10.86 -11.16 -9.31
CA SER A 16 9.66 -12.01 -9.33
C SER A 16 8.87 -12.04 -8.02
N ARG A 17 9.52 -11.73 -6.88
CA ARG A 17 8.88 -11.66 -5.56
C ARG A 17 8.31 -10.28 -5.23
N SER A 18 8.50 -9.30 -6.11
CA SER A 18 7.97 -7.95 -5.89
C SER A 18 6.44 -7.99 -6.00
N PRO A 19 5.71 -7.30 -5.11
CA PRO A 19 4.28 -7.12 -5.28
C PRO A 19 3.98 -6.45 -6.62
N THR A 20 2.85 -6.82 -7.21
CA THR A 20 2.44 -6.32 -8.53
C THR A 20 1.33 -5.31 -8.40
N LEU A 21 1.46 -4.18 -9.08
CA LEU A 21 0.40 -3.18 -9.18
C LEU A 21 -0.39 -3.44 -10.45
N SER A 22 -1.57 -4.02 -10.29
CA SER A 22 -2.50 -4.31 -11.38
C SER A 22 -3.49 -3.17 -11.65
N GLY A 23 -3.75 -2.33 -10.63
CA GLY A 23 -4.84 -1.35 -10.62
C GLY A 23 -6.23 -1.97 -10.39
N ILE A 24 -6.31 -3.30 -10.24
CA ILE A 24 -7.58 -4.03 -10.07
C ILE A 24 -7.83 -4.37 -8.60
N ARG A 25 -6.80 -4.78 -7.85
CA ARG A 25 -6.98 -5.08 -6.43
C ARG A 25 -6.94 -3.82 -5.59
N GLU A 26 -7.65 -3.88 -4.47
CA GLU A 26 -8.00 -2.72 -3.65
C GLU A 26 -6.78 -1.96 -3.09
N TYR A 27 -5.72 -2.68 -2.70
CA TYR A 27 -4.57 -2.13 -1.97
C TYR A 27 -3.22 -2.40 -2.63
N ASP A 28 -3.19 -2.89 -3.89
CA ASP A 28 -1.95 -3.24 -4.59
C ASP A 28 -0.93 -2.09 -4.64
N HIS A 29 -1.41 -0.85 -4.71
CA HIS A 29 -0.56 0.34 -4.75
C HIS A 29 0.13 0.63 -3.41
N MET A 30 -0.55 0.37 -2.29
CA MET A 30 0.02 0.52 -0.95
C MET A 30 1.04 -0.58 -0.69
N GLU A 31 0.73 -1.83 -1.04
CA GLU A 31 1.65 -2.96 -0.88
C GLU A 31 2.93 -2.76 -1.70
N LEU A 32 2.82 -2.22 -2.92
CA LEU A 32 4.00 -1.87 -3.73
C LEU A 32 4.85 -0.77 -3.10
N ILE A 33 4.22 0.28 -2.57
CA ILE A 33 4.93 1.39 -1.93
C ILE A 33 5.65 0.90 -0.67
N ASP A 34 4.96 0.19 0.21
CA ASP A 34 5.52 -0.31 1.47
C ASP A 34 6.68 -1.27 1.23
N TYR A 35 6.56 -2.15 0.23
CA TYR A 35 7.64 -3.05 -0.16
C TYR A 35 8.89 -2.29 -0.62
N ILE A 36 8.73 -1.27 -1.49
CA ILE A 36 9.87 -0.52 -2.00
C ILE A 36 10.49 0.38 -0.92
N ASP A 37 9.67 1.03 -0.09
CA ASP A 37 10.13 1.83 1.06
C ASP A 37 10.90 0.93 2.06
N GLY A 38 10.45 -0.32 2.25
CA GLY A 38 11.17 -1.35 3.00
C GLY A 38 12.54 -1.68 2.42
N LEU A 39 12.67 -1.82 1.09
CA LEU A 39 13.96 -2.08 0.44
C LEU A 39 14.99 -0.97 0.67
N PHE A 40 14.56 0.29 0.68
CA PHE A 40 15.45 1.42 1.00
C PHE A 40 15.88 1.42 2.47
N THR A 41 15.00 0.95 3.36
CA THR A 41 15.29 0.84 4.80
C THR A 41 16.27 -0.30 5.09
N ASP A 42 16.04 -1.48 4.49
CA ASP A 42 16.84 -2.69 4.70
C ASP A 42 18.20 -2.64 3.98
N VAL A 43 18.27 -1.94 2.84
CA VAL A 43 19.48 -1.81 2.02
C VAL A 43 19.80 -0.33 1.76
N PRO A 44 20.41 0.38 2.73
CA PRO A 44 20.66 1.83 2.63
C PRO A 44 21.60 2.24 1.48
N SER A 45 22.37 1.29 0.95
CA SER A 45 23.33 1.50 -0.14
C SER A 45 22.74 1.24 -1.53
N ILE A 46 21.42 1.01 -1.62
CA ILE A 46 20.77 0.71 -2.89
C ILE A 46 20.68 1.97 -3.77
N PRO A 47 21.21 1.93 -5.00
CA PRO A 47 21.02 3.07 -5.90
C PRO A 47 19.60 3.07 -6.47
N ASP A 48 19.00 4.24 -6.53
CA ASP A 48 17.63 4.47 -6.99
C ASP A 48 17.34 3.88 -8.40
N TYR A 49 18.33 3.90 -9.30
CA TYR A 49 18.18 3.35 -10.64
C TYR A 49 17.89 1.83 -10.68
N TRP A 50 18.27 1.08 -9.64
CA TRP A 50 17.93 -0.35 -9.52
C TRP A 50 16.46 -0.56 -9.17
N ILE A 51 15.91 0.30 -8.31
CA ILE A 51 14.50 0.25 -7.92
C ILE A 51 13.63 0.67 -9.11
N THR A 52 13.98 1.76 -9.79
CA THR A 52 13.24 2.22 -10.96
C THR A 52 13.32 1.24 -12.13
N ALA A 53 14.38 0.43 -12.23
CA ALA A 53 14.43 -0.69 -13.17
C ALA A 53 13.41 -1.80 -12.82
N ARG A 54 13.22 -2.11 -11.53
CA ARG A 54 12.23 -3.10 -11.05
C ARG A 54 10.79 -2.68 -11.30
N LEU A 55 10.51 -1.39 -11.33
CA LEU A 55 9.17 -0.86 -11.61
C LEU A 55 8.60 -1.39 -12.92
N ASN A 56 9.42 -1.56 -13.96
CA ASN A 56 8.99 -2.11 -15.26
C ASN A 56 8.35 -3.50 -15.14
N THR A 57 8.74 -4.30 -14.12
CA THR A 57 8.17 -5.63 -13.88
C THR A 57 7.03 -5.63 -12.86
N ALA A 58 6.93 -4.59 -12.03
CA ALA A 58 5.95 -4.47 -10.95
C ALA A 58 4.57 -4.07 -11.46
N PHE A 59 4.48 -3.20 -12.47
CA PHE A 59 3.21 -2.81 -13.07
C PHE A 59 2.67 -3.89 -14.01
N LYS A 60 1.38 -4.22 -13.89
CA LYS A 60 0.67 -5.22 -14.71
C LYS A 60 -0.67 -4.68 -15.19
N GLY A 61 -1.17 -5.21 -16.30
CA GLY A 61 -2.48 -4.84 -16.84
C GLY A 61 -2.59 -3.33 -17.16
N PRO A 62 -3.72 -2.67 -16.84
CA PRO A 62 -3.92 -1.24 -17.10
C PRO A 62 -2.83 -0.35 -16.50
N ALA A 63 -2.31 -0.72 -15.32
CA ALA A 63 -1.27 0.05 -14.66
C ALA A 63 0.08 0.01 -15.38
N SER A 64 0.34 -1.03 -16.18
CA SER A 64 1.54 -1.09 -17.03
C SER A 64 1.49 -0.10 -18.18
N ILE A 65 0.28 0.20 -18.70
CA ILE A 65 0.08 1.19 -19.77
C ILE A 65 0.37 2.57 -19.19
N TRP A 66 -0.29 2.90 -18.07
CA TRP A 66 -0.06 4.13 -17.33
C TRP A 66 1.43 4.38 -17.02
N TYR A 67 2.14 3.37 -16.52
CA TYR A 67 3.56 3.49 -16.20
C TYR A 67 4.42 3.78 -17.44
N THR A 68 4.09 3.16 -18.57
CA THR A 68 4.80 3.38 -19.83
C THR A 68 4.60 4.81 -20.32
N GLU A 69 3.35 5.30 -20.34
CA GLU A 69 3.02 6.67 -20.75
C GLU A 69 3.72 7.71 -19.86
N MET A 70 3.66 7.53 -18.53
CA MET A 70 4.34 8.41 -17.58
C MET A 70 5.86 8.45 -17.79
N LYS A 71 6.47 7.30 -18.10
CA LYS A 71 7.90 7.20 -18.38
C LYS A 71 8.29 7.85 -19.70
N GLU A 72 7.44 7.78 -20.72
CA GLU A 72 7.66 8.46 -22.00
C GLU A 72 7.58 9.99 -21.85
N ILE A 73 6.59 10.49 -21.10
CA ILE A 73 6.39 11.93 -20.89
C ILE A 73 7.46 12.52 -19.99
N HIS A 74 7.76 11.88 -18.86
CA HIS A 74 8.60 12.46 -17.81
C HIS A 74 10.04 11.95 -17.79
N GLY A 75 10.35 10.92 -18.59
CA GLY A 75 11.67 10.32 -18.69
C GLY A 75 12.10 9.54 -17.44
N ARG A 76 13.40 9.53 -17.16
CA ARG A 76 13.95 8.86 -15.97
C ARG A 76 13.71 9.72 -14.74
N ARG A 77 13.00 9.16 -13.76
CA ARG A 77 12.67 9.80 -12.48
C ARG A 77 13.00 8.88 -11.32
N ASN A 78 13.24 9.49 -10.16
CA ASN A 78 13.60 8.78 -8.94
C ASN A 78 12.37 8.19 -8.21
N TRP A 79 12.61 7.31 -7.24
CA TRP A 79 11.56 6.67 -6.46
C TRP A 79 10.62 7.66 -5.74
N PRO A 80 11.10 8.72 -5.04
CA PRO A 80 10.19 9.67 -4.40
C PRO A 80 9.18 10.32 -5.35
N TRP A 81 9.60 10.58 -6.60
CA TRP A 81 8.70 11.07 -7.64
C TRP A 81 7.68 10.00 -8.04
N TRP A 82 8.13 8.78 -8.34
CA TRP A 82 7.24 7.66 -8.70
C TRP A 82 6.23 7.35 -7.60
N ARG A 83 6.68 7.33 -6.33
CA ARG A 83 5.83 7.16 -5.15
C ARG A 83 4.71 8.20 -5.12
N SER A 84 5.05 9.47 -5.37
CA SER A 84 4.08 10.56 -5.38
C SER A 84 3.06 10.41 -6.51
N GLN A 85 3.48 9.98 -7.71
CA GLN A 85 2.58 9.73 -8.84
C GLN A 85 1.66 8.53 -8.59
N ILE A 86 2.17 7.45 -8.01
CA ILE A 86 1.34 6.28 -7.63
C ILE A 86 0.27 6.70 -6.62
N ILE A 87 0.65 7.49 -5.61
CA ILE A 87 -0.31 8.01 -4.62
C ILE A 87 -1.35 8.90 -5.30
N GLN A 88 -0.93 9.80 -6.20
CA GLN A 88 -1.83 10.71 -6.89
C GLN A 88 -2.89 9.97 -7.72
N ASP A 89 -2.49 8.93 -8.47
CA ASP A 89 -3.40 8.26 -9.40
C ASP A 89 -4.22 7.15 -8.72
N TYR A 90 -3.60 6.37 -7.84
CA TYR A 90 -4.24 5.19 -7.23
C TYR A 90 -4.79 5.42 -5.82
N ARG A 91 -4.36 6.49 -5.14
CA ARG A 91 -4.86 6.92 -3.81
C ARG A 91 -5.43 8.35 -3.87
N ASN A 92 -6.14 8.66 -4.94
CA ASN A 92 -6.83 9.95 -5.09
C ASN A 92 -7.99 10.12 -4.09
N ASP A 93 -8.48 11.37 -3.95
CA ASP A 93 -9.57 11.71 -3.03
C ASP A 93 -10.85 10.89 -3.27
N THR A 94 -11.14 10.55 -4.53
CA THR A 94 -12.29 9.72 -4.88
C THR A 94 -12.13 8.31 -4.31
N TRP A 95 -10.92 7.75 -4.36
CA TRP A 95 -10.61 6.45 -3.77
C TRP A 95 -10.73 6.51 -2.23
N ILE A 96 -10.14 7.53 -1.59
CA ILE A 96 -10.23 7.74 -0.13
C ILE A 96 -11.69 7.85 0.32
N TRP A 97 -12.50 8.64 -0.42
CA TRP A 97 -13.93 8.77 -0.15
C TRP A 97 -14.66 7.42 -0.28
N LYS A 98 -14.40 6.65 -1.34
CA LYS A 98 -14.98 5.31 -1.51
C LYS A 98 -14.61 4.36 -0.36
N LYS A 99 -13.37 4.41 0.13
CA LYS A 99 -12.95 3.61 1.31
C LYS A 99 -13.61 4.07 2.58
N THR A 100 -13.75 5.37 2.77
CA THR A 100 -14.46 5.95 3.92
C THR A 100 -15.93 5.53 3.93
N LEU A 101 -16.59 5.53 2.77
CA LEU A 101 -17.96 5.04 2.62
C LEU A 101 -18.07 3.53 2.88
N SER A 102 -17.11 2.76 2.36
CA SER A 102 -17.05 1.30 2.58
C SER A 102 -16.89 0.97 4.07
N PHE A 103 -15.99 1.67 4.77
CA PHE A 103 -15.84 1.57 6.24
C PHE A 103 -17.12 2.03 6.97
N GLY A 104 -17.79 3.08 6.47
CA GLY A 104 -19.08 3.56 6.96
C GLY A 104 -20.14 2.46 6.99
N ASN A 105 -20.27 1.75 5.87
CA ASN A 105 -21.34 0.79 5.62
C ASN A 105 -21.05 -0.63 6.13
N ASP A 106 -19.78 -1.03 6.26
CA ASP A 106 -19.40 -2.37 6.73
C ASP A 106 -19.46 -2.45 8.26
N ARG A 107 -20.62 -2.85 8.78
CA ARG A 107 -20.79 -3.21 10.20
C ARG A 107 -20.44 -4.69 10.41
N TYR A 108 -19.91 -4.99 11.60
CA TYR A 108 -19.65 -6.38 11.97
C TYR A 108 -20.97 -7.12 12.17
N THR A 109 -21.01 -8.37 11.70
CA THR A 109 -22.16 -9.27 11.81
C THR A 109 -21.65 -10.66 12.19
N VAL A 110 -22.46 -11.43 12.93
CA VAL A 110 -22.03 -12.69 13.58
C VAL A 110 -21.67 -13.80 12.57
N ASP A 111 -22.09 -13.66 11.31
CA ASP A 111 -21.76 -14.55 10.19
C ASP A 111 -20.34 -14.36 9.65
N LYS A 112 -19.64 -13.28 10.01
CA LYS A 112 -18.28 -13.00 9.55
C LYS A 112 -17.25 -13.56 10.52
N ASP A 113 -16.11 -14.03 9.99
CA ASP A 113 -14.96 -14.33 10.84
C ASP A 113 -14.44 -13.03 11.50
N PRO A 114 -14.36 -12.97 12.85
CA PRO A 114 -13.95 -11.75 13.55
C PRO A 114 -12.54 -11.28 13.18
N TYR A 115 -11.62 -12.24 13.00
CA TYR A 115 -10.21 -11.93 12.74
C TYR A 115 -10.05 -11.33 11.34
N ASP A 116 -10.60 -11.98 10.33
CA ASP A 116 -10.53 -11.52 8.93
C ASP A 116 -11.23 -10.18 8.75
N TRP A 117 -12.38 -9.98 9.40
CA TRP A 117 -13.10 -8.71 9.35
C TRP A 117 -12.29 -7.58 10.00
N CYS A 118 -11.77 -7.79 11.22
CA CYS A 118 -10.95 -6.80 11.91
C CYS A 118 -9.69 -6.46 11.12
N LEU A 119 -9.03 -7.47 10.52
CA LEU A 119 -7.84 -7.26 9.71
C LEU A 119 -8.14 -6.43 8.45
N ARG A 120 -9.25 -6.72 7.77
CA ARG A 120 -9.68 -5.96 6.59
C ARG A 120 -10.00 -4.51 6.93
N GLU A 121 -10.81 -4.27 7.95
CA GLU A 121 -11.18 -2.90 8.34
C GLU A 121 -9.98 -2.12 8.91
N SER A 122 -9.07 -2.81 9.60
CA SER A 122 -7.79 -2.23 10.05
C SER A 122 -6.95 -1.74 8.86
N LYS A 123 -6.76 -2.58 7.83
CA LYS A 123 -6.07 -2.19 6.58
C LYS A 123 -6.75 -1.01 5.90
N ARG A 124 -8.09 -1.00 5.85
CA ARG A 124 -8.87 0.10 5.28
C ARG A 124 -8.65 1.40 6.02
N LEU A 125 -8.64 1.38 7.36
CA LEU A 125 -8.38 2.56 8.18
C LEU A 125 -6.98 3.13 8.00
N ILE A 126 -5.95 2.27 7.98
CA ILE A 126 -4.56 2.68 7.70
C ILE A 126 -4.44 3.30 6.31
N SER A 127 -5.17 2.76 5.33
CA SER A 127 -5.13 3.29 3.97
C SER A 127 -5.80 4.66 3.84
N ILE A 128 -6.86 4.91 4.61
CA ILE A 128 -7.55 6.22 4.67
C ILE A 128 -6.67 7.23 5.40
N ASP A 129 -6.15 6.86 6.57
CA ASP A 129 -5.33 7.70 7.43
C ASP A 129 -4.04 6.94 7.82
N PRO A 130 -2.92 7.17 7.12
CA PRO A 130 -1.65 6.51 7.40
C PRO A 130 -1.06 6.85 8.78
N HIS A 131 -1.55 7.91 9.42
CA HIS A 131 -1.06 8.37 10.73
C HIS A 131 -1.99 7.97 11.87
N ILE A 132 -3.02 7.15 11.60
CA ILE A 132 -3.95 6.68 12.63
C ILE A 132 -3.21 5.87 13.69
N THR A 133 -3.44 6.21 14.97
CA THR A 133 -2.86 5.44 16.07
C THR A 133 -3.58 4.10 16.25
N THR A 134 -2.90 3.13 16.88
CA THR A 134 -3.49 1.84 17.19
C THR A 134 -4.75 1.99 18.06
N GLU A 135 -4.73 2.88 19.05
CA GLU A 135 -5.87 3.15 19.93
C GLU A 135 -7.05 3.71 19.14
N MET A 136 -6.80 4.69 18.28
CA MET A 136 -7.86 5.33 17.50
C MET A 136 -8.45 4.38 16.47
N ARG A 137 -7.62 3.51 15.87
CA ARG A 137 -8.07 2.43 15.01
C ARG A 137 -8.95 1.44 15.77
N ASN A 138 -8.51 0.97 16.94
CA ASN A 138 -9.27 0.03 17.76
C ASN A 138 -10.61 0.64 18.18
N HIS A 139 -10.63 1.90 18.61
CA HIS A 139 -11.87 2.61 18.94
C HIS A 139 -12.82 2.66 17.74
N LYS A 140 -12.33 3.03 16.55
CA LYS A 140 -13.15 3.05 15.32
C LYS A 140 -13.71 1.67 14.97
N LEU A 141 -12.95 0.59 15.15
CA LEU A 141 -13.43 -0.78 14.92
C LEU A 141 -14.52 -1.16 15.94
N LEU A 142 -14.33 -0.83 17.21
CA LEU A 142 -15.29 -1.09 18.27
C LEU A 142 -16.65 -0.42 18.00
N THR A 143 -16.68 0.80 17.45
CA THR A 143 -17.94 1.48 17.07
C THR A 143 -18.76 0.75 15.99
N LYS A 144 -18.20 -0.28 15.34
CA LYS A 144 -18.84 -1.06 14.28
C LYS A 144 -19.36 -2.41 14.76
N LEU A 145 -19.09 -2.77 16.01
CA LEU A 145 -19.63 -3.98 16.63
C LEU A 145 -21.12 -3.77 16.97
N PRO A 146 -21.95 -4.83 16.89
CA PRO A 146 -23.34 -4.76 17.30
C PRO A 146 -23.44 -4.69 18.83
N GLY A 147 -24.21 -3.72 19.33
CA GLY A 147 -24.47 -3.50 20.76
C GLY A 147 -23.70 -2.32 21.34
N ASP A 148 -24.34 -1.59 22.26
CA ASP A 148 -23.68 -0.51 23.01
C ASP A 148 -22.62 -1.15 23.92
N LEU A 149 -21.35 -0.94 23.59
CA LEU A 149 -20.20 -1.38 24.40
C LEU A 149 -20.21 -0.75 25.80
N ASP A 150 -21.01 0.29 26.02
CA ASP A 150 -21.25 0.93 27.32
C ASP A 150 -21.84 -0.02 28.38
N HIS A 151 -22.34 -1.19 27.98
CA HIS A 151 -22.93 -2.18 28.91
C HIS A 151 -22.11 -3.48 29.07
N ALA A 152 -20.96 -3.61 28.40
CA ALA A 152 -20.18 -4.85 28.41
C ALA A 152 -19.17 -4.96 29.57
N VAL A 153 -19.05 -3.93 30.41
CA VAL A 153 -18.27 -4.00 31.65
C VAL A 153 -19.23 -4.30 32.82
N LYS A 154 -19.27 -5.57 33.22
CA LYS A 154 -19.81 -6.01 34.51
C LYS A 154 -18.77 -6.88 35.21
#